data_AF-A0A915CIE4-F1
#
_entry.id   AF-A0A915CIE4-F1
#
_cell.length_a   1.000
_cell.length_b   1.000
_cell.length_c   1.000
_cell.angle_alpha   90.00
_cell.angle_beta   90.00
_cell.angle_gamma   90.00
#
_symmetry.space_group_name_H-M   'P 1'
#
loop_
_entity.id
_entity.type
_entity.pdbx_description
1 polymer ?
#
loop_
_entity_poly.entity_id
_entity_poly.type
_entity_poly.pdbx_seq_one_letter_code
_entity_poly.pdbx_strand_id
1 'polypeptide(L)'
;MCGIFAYLNFLTPKKRSEVIDILLRGLQRMEYRGYDSAGIAIDGSNDPAAPHSQIALLKKVGKVSVLSEYIRENKELDFNAVYNIHCGIAHTRWATHGSPKDVNSHPQRSNKKNEFLVVHNGIITNYREVKEYLMKKGHEFESETDTEVIAKLIQHIADKYPAFSFRQLVETAIQQLEGAFALAFKSSRFPGQLVATRRGSPLLVGIKSSSRLSTDHFPVFFSKARRFVSSQNAEDSHVETPSGYDSSFLTSTPATRDSNTESTTSIRPFDSKHWEVEYFVASDASAIVEHTKQVIFLEDDDVAFVEDGSLSIHRIKRGSNNSPQTREVQNLTMELQQIMMGNFKTFMQKEIFEQPESVVNTMRGRVLPDGRVVLGGIKVFTSSHLLSKINFDSASGQ
;
A
#
# COMPACT_ATOMS: atom_id res chain seq x y z
N MET A 1 -2.16 -3.99 -15.13
CA MET A 1 -2.22 -3.95 -13.64
C MET A 1 -1.81 -2.54 -13.22
N CYS A 2 -2.47 -1.86 -12.30
CA CYS A 2 -2.09 -0.48 -11.97
C CYS A 2 -0.77 -0.39 -11.16
N GLY A 3 -0.25 0.81 -10.93
CA GLY A 3 0.95 1.05 -10.11
C GLY A 3 0.66 1.99 -8.93
N ILE A 4 0.94 1.55 -7.70
CA ILE A 4 0.90 2.38 -6.48
C ILE A 4 2.32 2.74 -6.09
N PHE A 5 2.57 4.02 -5.79
CA PHE A 5 3.78 4.48 -5.14
C PHE A 5 3.43 5.51 -4.05
N ALA A 6 4.05 5.42 -2.89
CA ALA A 6 4.01 6.47 -1.87
C ALA A 6 5.39 6.66 -1.28
N TYR A 7 5.70 7.89 -0.93
CA TYR A 7 6.96 8.29 -0.33
C TYR A 7 6.68 9.10 0.94
N LEU A 8 7.32 8.73 2.04
CA LEU A 8 7.28 9.47 3.29
C LEU A 8 8.70 9.74 3.75
N ASN A 9 9.04 11.01 3.92
CA ASN A 9 10.29 11.44 4.53
C ASN A 9 9.99 11.95 5.95
N PHE A 10 10.75 11.48 6.95
CA PHE A 10 10.60 11.87 8.34
C PHE A 10 11.95 12.31 8.91
N LEU A 11 12.00 13.59 9.31
CA LEU A 11 13.21 14.30 9.73
C LEU A 11 14.34 14.25 8.69
N THR A 12 14.00 13.98 7.43
CA THR A 12 14.90 14.02 6.28
C THR A 12 14.42 15.17 5.38
N PRO A 13 14.97 16.39 5.53
CA PRO A 13 14.49 17.56 4.79
C PRO A 13 14.53 17.35 3.28
N LYS A 14 13.41 17.60 2.60
CA LYS A 14 13.27 17.50 1.15
C LYS A 14 12.56 18.72 0.57
N LYS A 15 13.04 19.22 -0.56
CA LYS A 15 12.28 20.20 -1.36
C LYS A 15 11.06 19.54 -1.99
N ARG A 16 10.02 20.34 -2.24
CA ARG A 16 8.84 19.90 -2.99
C ARG A 16 9.21 19.30 -4.35
N SER A 17 10.15 19.92 -5.07
CA SER A 17 10.67 19.37 -6.34
C SER A 17 11.25 17.97 -6.17
N GLU A 18 12.06 17.73 -5.13
CA GLU A 18 12.66 16.42 -4.88
C GLU A 18 11.60 15.35 -4.54
N VAL A 19 10.60 15.72 -3.74
CA VAL A 19 9.45 14.84 -3.44
C VAL A 19 8.70 14.47 -4.72
N ILE A 20 8.38 15.47 -5.56
CA ILE A 20 7.70 15.27 -6.84
C ILE A 20 8.52 14.34 -7.74
N ASP A 21 9.84 14.57 -7.85
CA ASP A 21 10.72 13.76 -8.68
C ASP A 21 10.79 12.31 -8.19
N ILE A 22 10.84 12.08 -6.87
CA ILE A 22 10.79 10.73 -6.29
C ILE A 22 9.47 10.04 -6.65
N LEU A 23 8.33 10.72 -6.50
CA LEU A 23 7.02 10.16 -6.86
C LEU A 23 6.92 9.85 -8.36
N LEU A 24 7.34 10.78 -9.22
CA LEU A 24 7.29 10.61 -10.67
C LEU A 24 8.22 9.50 -11.15
N ARG A 25 9.45 9.39 -10.60
CA ARG A 25 10.35 8.27 -10.91
C ARG A 25 9.74 6.94 -10.48
N GLY A 26 9.15 6.87 -9.28
CA GLY A 26 8.42 5.69 -8.83
C GLY A 26 7.32 5.26 -9.82
N LEU A 27 6.53 6.22 -10.33
CA LEU A 27 5.52 5.95 -11.36
C LEU A 27 6.12 5.48 -12.69
N GLN A 28 7.21 6.11 -13.15
CA GLN A 28 7.91 5.71 -14.38
C GLN A 28 8.38 4.25 -14.31
N ARG A 29 8.86 3.79 -13.15
CA ARG A 29 9.25 2.39 -12.94
C ARG A 29 8.07 1.41 -13.05
N MET A 30 6.83 1.87 -12.89
CA MET A 30 5.63 1.04 -12.96
C MET A 30 4.73 1.34 -14.17
N GLU A 31 5.13 2.24 -15.06
CA GLU A 31 4.33 2.65 -16.23
C GLU A 31 4.05 1.47 -17.18
N TYR A 32 4.95 0.48 -17.22
CA TYR A 32 4.74 -0.75 -17.99
C TYR A 32 3.51 -1.55 -17.55
N ARG A 33 3.00 -1.32 -16.34
CA ARG A 33 1.82 -2.02 -15.81
C ARG A 33 0.52 -1.31 -16.20
N GLY A 34 0.52 0.02 -16.35
CA GLY A 34 -0.65 0.85 -16.72
C GLY A 34 -0.28 2.29 -17.07
N TYR A 35 -0.94 2.84 -18.10
CA TYR A 35 -0.53 4.11 -18.75
C TYR A 35 -1.71 4.94 -19.29
N ASP A 36 -2.96 4.63 -18.92
CA ASP A 36 -4.13 5.40 -19.39
C ASP A 36 -4.20 6.78 -18.72
N SER A 37 -3.75 6.86 -17.47
CA SER A 37 -3.71 8.10 -16.68
C SER A 37 -2.79 7.94 -15.48
N ALA A 38 -2.34 9.06 -14.91
CA ALA A 38 -1.53 9.10 -13.71
C ALA A 38 -1.89 10.29 -12.82
N GLY A 39 -1.51 10.22 -11.54
CA GLY A 39 -1.67 11.36 -10.64
C GLY A 39 -0.88 11.24 -9.35
N ILE A 40 -0.70 12.37 -8.69
CA ILE A 40 -0.04 12.49 -7.38
C ILE A 40 -0.88 13.35 -6.43
N ALA A 41 -0.70 13.12 -5.13
CA ALA A 41 -1.14 14.01 -4.07
C ALA A 41 -0.01 14.29 -3.10
N ILE A 42 0.25 15.58 -2.88
CA ILE A 42 1.30 16.11 -1.99
C ILE A 42 0.75 17.29 -1.20
N ASP A 43 1.41 17.68 -0.12
CA ASP A 43 1.10 18.97 0.51
C ASP A 43 1.40 20.12 -0.46
N GLY A 44 0.46 21.06 -0.58
CA GLY A 44 0.49 22.16 -1.56
C GLY A 44 0.66 23.55 -0.95
N SER A 45 0.65 23.68 0.39
CA SER A 45 0.80 24.98 1.05
C SER A 45 2.18 25.60 0.78
N ASN A 46 2.22 26.85 0.34
CA ASN A 46 3.47 27.61 0.21
C ASN A 46 3.87 28.32 1.51
N ASP A 47 3.04 28.26 2.55
CA ASP A 47 3.32 28.86 3.85
C ASP A 47 4.24 27.94 4.67
N PRO A 48 5.49 28.36 4.97
CA PRO A 48 6.40 27.57 5.80
C PRO A 48 5.91 27.33 7.23
N ALA A 49 5.03 28.19 7.76
CA ALA A 49 4.44 28.03 9.09
C ALA A 49 3.29 27.02 9.10
N ALA A 50 2.70 26.73 7.93
CA ALA A 50 1.58 25.81 7.78
C ALA A 50 1.78 24.89 6.56
N PRO A 51 2.86 24.07 6.52
CA PRO A 51 3.24 23.31 5.33
C PRO A 51 2.23 22.22 4.92
N HIS A 52 1.35 21.80 5.84
CA HIS A 52 0.37 20.73 5.64
C HIS A 52 -1.08 21.22 5.50
N SER A 53 -1.33 22.55 5.46
CA SER A 53 -2.68 23.12 5.49
C SER A 53 -3.51 22.87 4.23
N GLN A 54 -2.86 22.54 3.12
CA GLN A 54 -3.50 22.29 1.83
C GLN A 54 -2.85 21.09 1.15
N ILE A 55 -3.66 20.28 0.45
CA ILE A 55 -3.19 19.21 -0.42
C ILE A 55 -3.36 19.61 -1.88
N ALA A 56 -2.28 19.52 -2.64
CA ALA A 56 -2.30 19.59 -4.10
C ALA A 56 -2.58 18.21 -4.69
N LEU A 57 -3.67 18.09 -5.44
CA LEU A 57 -4.06 16.88 -6.16
C LEU A 57 -3.88 17.13 -7.67
N LEU A 58 -2.87 16.50 -8.27
CA LEU A 58 -2.46 16.74 -9.65
C LEU A 58 -2.64 15.44 -10.44
N LYS A 59 -3.55 15.45 -11.41
CA LYS A 59 -3.96 14.25 -12.16
C LYS A 59 -4.04 14.56 -13.64
N LYS A 60 -3.61 13.62 -14.49
CA LYS A 60 -3.68 13.77 -15.93
C LYS A 60 -3.90 12.44 -16.66
N VAL A 61 -4.79 12.45 -17.64
CA VAL A 61 -4.91 11.38 -18.65
C VAL A 61 -3.64 11.32 -19.50
N GLY A 62 -3.22 10.10 -19.82
CA GLY A 62 -2.02 9.80 -20.57
C GLY A 62 -0.88 9.25 -19.71
N LYS A 63 0.29 9.20 -20.33
CA LYS A 63 1.53 8.70 -19.74
C LYS A 63 2.03 9.59 -18.60
N VAL A 64 2.95 9.07 -17.78
CA VAL A 64 3.59 9.79 -16.68
C VAL A 64 4.34 11.03 -17.18
N SER A 65 4.84 11.03 -18.42
CA SER A 65 5.44 12.23 -19.03
C SER A 65 4.48 13.41 -19.14
N VAL A 66 3.21 13.15 -19.49
CA VAL A 66 2.16 14.17 -19.60
C VAL A 66 1.85 14.77 -18.21
N LEU A 67 1.78 13.92 -17.18
CA LEU A 67 1.66 14.38 -15.80
C LEU A 67 2.87 15.23 -15.36
N SER A 68 4.08 14.81 -15.72
CA SER A 68 5.31 15.54 -15.38
C SER A 68 5.35 16.94 -16.01
N GLU A 69 4.96 17.07 -17.28
CA GLU A 69 4.83 18.36 -17.97
C GLU A 69 3.78 19.24 -17.31
N TYR A 70 2.59 18.69 -17.04
CA TYR A 70 1.51 19.40 -16.35
C TYR A 70 1.92 19.93 -14.97
N ILE A 71 2.68 19.15 -14.20
CA ILE A 71 3.21 19.59 -12.90
C ILE A 71 4.22 20.72 -13.09
N ARG A 72 5.15 20.59 -14.05
CA ARG A 72 6.20 21.60 -14.30
C ARG A 72 5.62 22.96 -14.70
N GLU A 73 4.49 22.98 -15.39
CA GLU A 73 3.79 24.20 -15.81
C GLU A 73 2.95 24.83 -14.69
N ASN A 74 2.82 24.18 -13.54
CA ASN A 74 2.06 24.69 -12.41
C ASN A 74 2.76 25.90 -11.76
N LYS A 75 2.11 27.08 -11.81
CA LYS A 75 2.63 28.33 -11.25
C LYS A 75 2.20 28.61 -9.82
N GLU A 76 1.28 27.81 -9.28
CA GLU A 76 0.72 28.00 -7.93
C GLU A 76 1.61 27.36 -6.86
N LEU A 77 2.41 26.35 -7.22
CA LEU A 77 3.29 25.64 -6.30
C LEU A 77 4.69 26.24 -6.28
N ASP A 78 5.18 26.60 -5.09
CA ASP A 78 6.60 26.83 -4.88
C ASP A 78 7.35 25.48 -4.81
N PHE A 79 8.18 25.21 -5.80
CA PHE A 79 8.98 23.98 -5.87
C PHE A 79 10.15 23.96 -4.87
N ASN A 80 10.52 25.11 -4.30
CA ASN A 80 11.62 25.22 -3.33
C ASN A 80 11.17 25.07 -1.88
N ALA A 81 9.87 25.01 -1.61
CA ALA A 81 9.33 24.74 -0.27
C ALA A 81 9.96 23.45 0.30
N VAL A 82 10.42 23.50 1.55
CA VAL A 82 11.13 22.38 2.21
C VAL A 82 10.23 21.73 3.24
N TYR A 83 10.21 20.41 3.26
CA TYR A 83 9.50 19.59 4.22
C TYR A 83 10.47 18.79 5.08
N ASN A 84 10.40 18.96 6.40
CA ASN A 84 11.09 18.06 7.34
C ASN A 84 10.37 16.72 7.47
N ILE A 85 9.03 16.75 7.40
CA ILE A 85 8.17 15.57 7.38
C ILE A 85 7.20 15.77 6.23
N HIS A 86 7.05 14.80 5.34
CA HIS A 86 6.04 14.85 4.29
C HIS A 86 5.64 13.43 3.87
N CYS A 87 4.39 13.30 3.42
CA CYS A 87 3.84 12.08 2.85
C CYS A 87 3.23 12.42 1.48
N GLY A 88 3.70 11.77 0.42
CA GLY A 88 3.15 11.87 -0.92
C GLY A 88 2.66 10.52 -1.42
N ILE A 89 1.53 10.50 -2.11
CA ILE A 89 1.01 9.30 -2.78
C ILE A 89 0.85 9.54 -4.28
N ALA A 90 1.06 8.51 -5.08
CA ALA A 90 1.10 8.55 -6.53
C ALA A 90 0.51 7.27 -7.13
N HIS A 91 -0.05 7.38 -8.33
CA HIS A 91 -0.66 6.24 -9.01
C HIS A 91 -0.55 6.32 -10.53
N THR A 92 -0.33 5.16 -11.17
CA THR A 92 -0.60 4.93 -12.59
C THR A 92 -1.81 3.99 -12.73
N ARG A 93 -2.74 4.37 -13.61
CA ARG A 93 -4.02 3.69 -13.74
C ARG A 93 -4.17 3.03 -15.11
N TRP A 94 -4.63 1.78 -15.08
CA TRP A 94 -5.28 1.10 -16.19
C TRP A 94 -6.78 1.07 -15.87
N ALA A 95 -7.60 1.69 -16.71
CA ALA A 95 -9.02 1.87 -16.41
C ALA A 95 -9.81 0.56 -16.46
N THR A 96 -10.48 0.19 -15.36
CA THR A 96 -11.45 -0.92 -15.29
C THR A 96 -12.89 -0.41 -15.19
N HIS A 97 -13.14 0.51 -14.25
CA HIS A 97 -14.42 1.20 -14.07
C HIS A 97 -14.29 2.68 -14.41
N GLY A 98 -15.13 3.20 -15.30
CA GLY A 98 -15.07 4.59 -15.73
C GLY A 98 -13.95 4.86 -16.73
N SER A 99 -14.27 5.66 -17.74
CA SER A 99 -13.35 6.01 -18.84
C SER A 99 -12.10 6.78 -18.35
N PRO A 100 -10.98 6.73 -19.07
CA PRO A 100 -9.81 7.56 -18.79
C PRO A 100 -10.16 9.05 -18.80
N LYS A 101 -10.29 9.65 -17.62
CA LYS A 101 -10.58 11.07 -17.38
C LYS A 101 -9.76 11.53 -16.18
N ASP A 102 -9.39 12.81 -16.12
CA ASP A 102 -8.65 13.38 -14.98
C ASP A 102 -9.41 13.12 -13.66
N VAL A 103 -10.74 13.21 -13.66
CA VAL A 103 -11.59 12.92 -12.49
C VAL A 103 -11.56 11.45 -12.05
N ASN A 104 -11.47 10.52 -13.00
CA ASN A 104 -11.42 9.07 -12.74
C ASN A 104 -10.00 8.58 -12.41
N SER A 105 -8.98 9.43 -12.64
CA SER A 105 -7.60 9.14 -12.28
C SER A 105 -7.44 9.13 -10.77
N HIS A 106 -6.50 8.35 -10.25
CA HIS A 106 -6.15 8.37 -8.83
C HIS A 106 -5.04 9.40 -8.57
N PRO A 107 -4.86 9.89 -7.33
CA PRO A 107 -5.63 9.60 -6.12
C PRO A 107 -7.11 10.02 -6.18
N GLN A 108 -8.00 9.21 -5.60
CA GLN A 108 -9.39 9.62 -5.34
C GLN A 108 -9.49 10.35 -4.01
N ARG A 109 -10.40 11.33 -3.91
CA ARG A 109 -10.57 12.19 -2.73
C ARG A 109 -11.95 12.03 -2.10
N SER A 110 -12.03 12.26 -0.79
CA SER A 110 -13.30 12.19 -0.06
C SER A 110 -14.18 13.42 -0.25
N ASN A 111 -13.59 14.62 -0.36
CA ASN A 111 -14.34 15.87 -0.55
C ASN A 111 -13.48 16.92 -1.27
N LYS A 112 -14.09 18.07 -1.57
CA LYS A 112 -13.43 19.17 -2.29
C LYS A 112 -12.22 19.77 -1.53
N LYS A 113 -12.15 19.56 -0.21
CA LYS A 113 -11.02 19.97 0.64
C LYS A 113 -9.88 18.95 0.68
N ASN A 114 -10.02 17.82 -0.04
CA ASN A 114 -9.04 16.74 -0.08
C ASN A 114 -8.72 16.16 1.31
N GLU A 115 -9.72 16.01 2.20
CA GLU A 115 -9.44 15.58 3.58
C GLU A 115 -8.88 14.16 3.69
N PHE A 116 -9.38 13.24 2.88
CA PHE A 116 -8.84 11.88 2.76
C PHE A 116 -8.61 11.56 1.29
N LEU A 117 -7.46 10.99 0.97
CA LEU A 117 -7.10 10.54 -0.36
C LEU A 117 -6.60 9.11 -0.34
N VAL A 118 -6.89 8.39 -1.43
CA VAL A 118 -6.51 7.00 -1.61
C VAL A 118 -6.04 6.72 -3.02
N VAL A 119 -5.01 5.88 -3.13
CA VAL A 119 -4.64 5.20 -4.37
C VAL A 119 -4.96 3.72 -4.23
N HIS A 120 -5.48 3.12 -5.30
CA HIS A 120 -6.05 1.77 -5.27
C HIS A 120 -5.63 0.95 -6.49
N ASN A 121 -5.16 -0.26 -6.24
CA ASN A 121 -4.97 -1.32 -7.22
C ASN A 121 -5.91 -2.47 -6.89
N GLY A 122 -6.77 -2.88 -7.82
CA GLY A 122 -7.74 -3.93 -7.59
C GLY A 122 -9.13 -3.53 -8.02
N ILE A 123 -10.13 -4.24 -7.50
CA ILE A 123 -11.55 -4.00 -7.74
C ILE A 123 -12.29 -4.18 -6.42
N ILE A 124 -13.09 -3.17 -6.05
CA ILE A 124 -14.06 -3.28 -4.95
C ILE A 124 -15.35 -3.85 -5.51
N THR A 125 -15.68 -5.10 -5.15
CA THR A 125 -16.79 -5.84 -5.78
C THR A 125 -18.16 -5.36 -5.32
N ASN A 126 -18.25 -4.87 -4.07
CA ASN A 126 -19.48 -4.34 -3.46
C ASN A 126 -19.57 -2.80 -3.50
N TYR A 127 -18.91 -2.16 -4.48
CA TYR A 127 -18.85 -0.69 -4.53
C TYR A 127 -20.22 -0.04 -4.76
N ARG A 128 -21.17 -0.73 -5.40
CA ARG A 128 -22.52 -0.19 -5.70
C ARG A 128 -23.32 -0.01 -4.42
N GLU A 129 -23.32 -1.05 -3.59
CA GLU A 129 -24.01 -1.08 -2.30
C GLU A 129 -23.45 0.00 -1.36
N VAL A 130 -22.12 0.10 -1.28
CA VAL A 130 -21.44 1.13 -0.48
C VAL A 130 -21.74 2.53 -1.01
N LYS A 131 -21.73 2.73 -2.34
CA LYS A 131 -22.04 4.02 -2.97
C LYS A 131 -23.47 4.46 -2.67
N GLU A 132 -24.45 3.57 -2.85
CA GLU A 132 -25.86 3.86 -2.55
C GLU A 132 -26.07 4.22 -1.09
N TYR A 133 -25.44 3.48 -0.16
CA TYR A 133 -25.47 3.80 1.26
C TYR A 133 -24.92 5.20 1.55
N LEU A 134 -23.75 5.55 1.00
CA LEU A 134 -23.11 6.84 1.23
C LEU A 134 -23.90 8.00 0.62
N MET A 135 -24.49 7.80 -0.57
CA MET A 135 -25.39 8.80 -1.18
C MET A 135 -26.63 9.06 -0.32
N LYS A 136 -27.24 8.01 0.26
CA LYS A 136 -28.34 8.17 1.24
C LYS A 136 -27.91 8.91 2.51
N LYS A 137 -26.62 8.89 2.86
CA LYS A 137 -26.04 9.66 3.97
C LYS A 137 -25.56 11.06 3.55
N GLY A 138 -25.86 11.51 2.34
CA GLY A 138 -25.57 12.87 1.86
C GLY A 138 -24.18 13.06 1.24
N HIS A 139 -23.44 11.98 0.95
CA HIS A 139 -22.16 12.09 0.25
C HIS A 139 -22.36 12.23 -1.26
N GLU A 140 -21.79 13.28 -1.84
CA GLU A 140 -21.76 13.49 -3.29
C GLU A 140 -20.56 12.77 -3.92
N PHE A 141 -20.78 12.13 -5.07
CA PHE A 141 -19.74 11.46 -5.86
C PHE A 141 -19.42 12.25 -7.12
N GLU A 142 -18.15 12.33 -7.49
CA GLU A 142 -17.68 13.04 -8.69
C GLU A 142 -17.10 12.14 -9.78
N SER A 143 -16.78 10.88 -9.46
CA SER A 143 -16.19 9.91 -10.38
C SER A 143 -17.09 8.71 -10.65
N GLU A 144 -16.73 7.98 -11.69
CA GLU A 144 -17.37 6.71 -12.09
C GLU A 144 -16.61 5.50 -11.50
N THR A 145 -15.60 5.73 -10.65
CA THR A 145 -14.70 4.68 -10.15
C THR A 145 -15.25 4.00 -8.91
N ASP A 146 -14.97 2.72 -8.76
CA ASP A 146 -15.15 1.96 -7.54
C ASP A 146 -14.27 2.50 -6.40
N THR A 147 -13.09 3.04 -6.71
CA THR A 147 -12.15 3.60 -5.74
C THR A 147 -12.71 4.78 -4.92
N GLU A 148 -13.57 5.63 -5.49
CA GLU A 148 -14.06 6.82 -4.78
C GLU A 148 -14.87 6.44 -3.54
N VAL A 149 -15.57 5.30 -3.55
CA VAL A 149 -16.35 4.83 -2.39
C VAL A 149 -15.46 4.63 -1.16
N ILE A 150 -14.19 4.27 -1.35
CA ILE A 150 -13.22 4.06 -0.27
C ILE A 150 -12.92 5.40 0.43
N ALA A 151 -12.66 6.46 -0.35
CA ALA A 151 -12.36 7.78 0.19
C ALA A 151 -13.58 8.37 0.93
N LYS A 152 -14.77 8.23 0.34
CA LYS A 152 -16.04 8.69 0.93
C LYS A 152 -16.39 7.91 2.21
N LEU A 153 -16.16 6.59 2.21
CA LEU A 153 -16.40 5.74 3.37
C LEU A 153 -15.51 6.12 4.56
N ILE A 154 -14.22 6.39 4.33
CA ILE A 154 -13.32 6.84 5.39
C ILE A 154 -13.78 8.17 5.97
N GLN A 155 -14.16 9.13 5.13
CA GLN A 155 -14.73 10.39 5.62
C GLN A 155 -15.99 10.15 6.45
N HIS A 156 -16.93 9.33 5.97
CA HIS A 156 -18.14 9.01 6.73
C HIS A 156 -17.84 8.42 8.11
N ILE A 157 -16.86 7.51 8.21
CA ILE A 157 -16.42 6.93 9.49
C ILE A 157 -15.76 8.00 10.36
N ALA A 158 -14.90 8.85 9.78
CA ALA A 158 -14.21 9.91 10.52
C ALA A 158 -15.16 10.95 11.11
N ASP A 159 -16.22 11.30 10.36
CA ASP A 159 -17.23 12.26 10.82
C ASP A 159 -18.10 11.66 11.94
N LYS A 160 -18.33 10.34 11.91
CA LYS A 160 -19.08 9.62 12.96
C LYS A 160 -18.24 9.32 14.21
N TYR A 161 -16.93 9.12 14.04
CA TYR A 161 -16.01 8.75 15.11
C TYR A 161 -14.78 9.68 15.14
N PRO A 162 -14.91 10.94 15.58
CA PRO A 162 -13.81 11.92 15.54
C PRO A 162 -12.58 11.54 16.37
N ALA A 163 -12.73 10.63 17.33
CA ALA A 163 -11.65 10.16 18.20
C ALA A 163 -10.82 9.00 17.60
N PHE A 164 -11.18 8.49 16.43
CA PHE A 164 -10.45 7.38 15.81
C PHE A 164 -9.13 7.86 15.23
N SER A 165 -8.08 7.07 15.43
CA SER A 165 -6.80 7.29 14.74
C SER A 165 -6.91 6.96 13.26
N PHE A 166 -5.98 7.45 12.44
CA PHE A 166 -6.00 7.23 11.00
C PHE A 166 -6.04 5.74 10.65
N ARG A 167 -5.23 4.93 11.35
CA ARG A 167 -5.25 3.47 11.26
C ARG A 167 -6.63 2.88 11.53
N GLN A 168 -7.30 3.32 12.61
CA GLN A 168 -8.62 2.78 12.99
C GLN A 168 -9.70 3.11 11.95
N LEU A 169 -9.63 4.29 11.34
CA LEU A 169 -10.52 4.66 10.24
C LEU A 169 -10.35 3.72 9.05
N VAL A 170 -9.11 3.45 8.65
CA VAL A 170 -8.80 2.53 7.54
C VAL A 170 -9.20 1.09 7.89
N GLU A 171 -8.85 0.60 9.08
CA GLU A 171 -9.26 -0.72 9.58
C GLU A 171 -10.78 -0.89 9.55
N THR A 172 -11.54 0.14 9.94
CA THR A 172 -13.01 0.08 9.90
C THR A 172 -13.53 0.09 8.47
N ALA A 173 -12.93 0.88 7.58
CA ALA A 173 -13.33 0.96 6.18
C ALA A 173 -13.12 -0.38 5.46
N ILE A 174 -11.94 -1.00 5.57
CA ILE A 174 -11.61 -2.26 4.86
C ILE A 174 -12.40 -3.48 5.33
N GLN A 175 -13.08 -3.40 6.47
CA GLN A 175 -14.05 -4.43 6.91
C GLN A 175 -15.35 -4.40 6.11
N GLN A 176 -15.70 -3.24 5.53
CA GLN A 176 -16.90 -3.06 4.71
C GLN A 176 -16.63 -3.27 3.22
N LEU A 177 -15.36 -3.41 2.82
CA LEU A 177 -14.96 -3.58 1.43
C LEU A 177 -14.80 -5.05 1.09
N GLU A 178 -15.38 -5.45 -0.04
CA GLU A 178 -15.20 -6.76 -0.65
C GLU A 178 -14.38 -6.67 -1.93
N GLY A 179 -13.76 -7.79 -2.30
CA GLY A 179 -12.90 -7.90 -3.47
C GLY A 179 -11.42 -7.95 -3.12
N ALA A 180 -10.60 -7.61 -4.11
CA ALA A 180 -9.16 -7.61 -3.99
C ALA A 180 -8.65 -6.17 -4.19
N PHE A 181 -7.82 -5.69 -3.27
CA PHE A 181 -7.31 -4.33 -3.27
C PHE A 181 -5.91 -4.25 -2.66
N ALA A 182 -5.10 -3.31 -3.14
CA ALA A 182 -3.97 -2.73 -2.43
C ALA A 182 -4.23 -1.23 -2.35
N LEU A 183 -4.04 -0.64 -1.18
CA LEU A 183 -4.45 0.72 -0.85
C LEU A 183 -3.31 1.45 -0.15
N ALA A 184 -3.12 2.73 -0.48
CA ALA A 184 -2.30 3.65 0.31
C ALA A 184 -3.06 4.97 0.51
N PHE A 185 -3.03 5.48 1.74
CA PHE A 185 -3.85 6.60 2.19
C PHE A 185 -3.02 7.77 2.68
N LYS A 186 -3.47 8.98 2.33
CA LYS A 186 -2.99 10.27 2.86
C LYS A 186 -4.19 11.07 3.36
N SER A 187 -4.00 11.88 4.39
CA SER A 187 -5.04 12.76 4.91
C SER A 187 -4.47 14.10 5.35
N SER A 188 -5.20 15.20 5.12
CA SER A 188 -4.88 16.50 5.73
C SER A 188 -5.27 16.55 7.20
N ARG A 189 -6.17 15.68 7.68
CA ARG A 189 -6.52 15.54 9.10
C ARG A 189 -5.42 14.82 9.91
N PHE A 190 -4.57 14.04 9.23
CA PHE A 190 -3.47 13.27 9.84
C PHE A 190 -2.14 13.56 9.11
N PRO A 191 -1.61 14.79 9.23
CA PRO A 191 -0.42 15.21 8.50
C PRO A 191 0.81 14.36 8.88
N GLY A 192 1.66 14.05 7.90
CA GLY A 192 2.86 13.24 8.10
C GLY A 192 2.60 11.74 8.36
N GLN A 193 1.35 11.28 8.34
CA GLN A 193 1.01 9.87 8.50
C GLN A 193 0.76 9.19 7.15
N LEU A 194 0.98 7.87 7.11
CA LEU A 194 0.70 7.00 5.96
C LEU A 194 0.09 5.70 6.46
N VAL A 195 -1.02 5.28 5.84
CA VAL A 195 -1.59 3.95 6.06
C VAL A 195 -1.60 3.20 4.73
N ALA A 196 -1.12 1.96 4.74
CA ALA A 196 -1.09 1.09 3.59
C ALA A 196 -1.63 -0.29 3.96
N THR A 197 -2.46 -0.88 3.10
CA THR A 197 -3.09 -2.18 3.37
C THR A 197 -3.40 -2.92 2.09
N ARG A 198 -3.53 -4.25 2.16
CA ARG A 198 -3.84 -5.09 1.01
C ARG A 198 -4.72 -6.28 1.36
N ARG A 199 -5.41 -6.78 0.34
CA ARG A 199 -6.11 -8.07 0.28
C ARG A 199 -6.10 -8.52 -1.18
N GLY A 200 -5.40 -9.61 -1.53
CA GLY A 200 -5.37 -10.14 -2.89
C GLY A 200 -4.61 -9.31 -3.94
N SER A 201 -3.94 -8.21 -3.59
CA SER A 201 -3.08 -7.43 -4.48
C SER A 201 -1.71 -7.14 -3.85
N PRO A 202 -0.59 -7.26 -4.59
CA PRO A 202 0.76 -6.99 -4.06
C PRO A 202 0.93 -5.57 -3.49
N LEU A 203 1.59 -5.49 -2.33
CA LEU A 203 2.01 -4.24 -1.69
C LEU A 203 3.21 -4.53 -0.78
N LEU A 204 4.23 -3.67 -0.83
CA LEU A 204 5.42 -3.77 0.00
C LEU A 204 5.87 -2.40 0.52
N VAL A 205 6.63 -2.40 1.60
CA VAL A 205 7.19 -1.22 2.25
C VAL A 205 8.71 -1.29 2.22
N GLY A 206 9.36 -0.39 1.50
CA GLY A 206 10.80 -0.14 1.55
C GLY A 206 11.15 0.79 2.70
N ILE A 207 12.27 0.51 3.38
CA ILE A 207 12.78 1.31 4.49
C ILE A 207 14.19 1.79 4.14
N LYS A 208 14.44 3.09 4.28
CA LYS A 208 15.77 3.69 4.14
C LYS A 208 16.05 4.56 5.34
N SER A 209 17.14 4.27 6.03
CA SER A 209 17.65 5.11 7.12
C SER A 209 19.17 5.06 7.14
N SER A 210 19.77 6.12 7.68
CA SER A 210 21.19 6.17 8.00
C SER A 210 21.55 5.30 9.21
N SER A 211 20.57 5.03 10.07
CA SER A 211 20.74 4.23 11.29
C SER A 211 20.42 2.76 11.02
N ARG A 212 21.06 1.86 11.77
CA ARG A 212 20.75 0.42 11.70
C ARG A 212 19.37 0.16 12.27
N LEU A 213 18.61 -0.73 11.63
CA LEU A 213 17.33 -1.20 12.16
C LEU A 213 17.54 -1.94 13.49
N SER A 214 16.73 -1.64 14.50
CA SER A 214 16.73 -2.29 15.81
C SER A 214 16.24 -3.74 15.73
N THR A 215 15.44 -4.07 14.72
CA THR A 215 14.95 -5.41 14.45
C THR A 215 14.75 -5.63 12.95
N ASP A 216 15.05 -6.84 12.50
CA ASP A 216 14.74 -7.31 11.15
C ASP A 216 13.36 -8.01 11.10
N HIS A 217 12.65 -8.10 12.24
CA HIS A 217 11.34 -8.72 12.36
C HIS A 217 10.35 -7.76 13.03
N PHE A 218 9.29 -7.39 12.31
CA PHE A 218 8.20 -6.54 12.78
C PHE A 218 7.02 -7.41 13.25
N PRO A 219 6.73 -7.53 14.56
CA PRO A 219 5.48 -8.07 15.08
C PRO A 219 4.26 -7.41 14.45
N VAL A 220 3.28 -8.27 14.20
CA VAL A 220 1.93 -7.91 13.80
C VAL A 220 1.10 -7.71 15.07
N PHE A 221 0.60 -6.50 15.25
CA PHE A 221 -0.29 -6.16 16.36
C PHE A 221 -1.73 -6.49 16.01
N PHE A 222 -2.48 -7.01 16.98
CA PHE A 222 -3.88 -7.32 16.78
C PHE A 222 -4.75 -6.24 17.41
N SER A 223 -5.57 -5.58 16.58
CA SER A 223 -6.56 -4.65 17.07
C SER A 223 -7.55 -5.40 17.96
N LYS A 224 -7.77 -4.92 19.18
CA LYS A 224 -8.83 -5.47 20.03
C LYS A 224 -10.15 -5.24 19.30
N ALA A 225 -10.85 -6.31 18.95
CA ALA A 225 -12.23 -6.25 18.47
C ALA A 225 -13.09 -5.68 19.59
N ARG A 226 -13.20 -4.36 19.69
CA ARG A 226 -14.24 -3.75 20.51
C ARG A 226 -15.55 -4.04 19.78
N ARG A 227 -16.47 -4.71 20.47
CA ARG A 227 -17.85 -4.91 20.01
C ARG A 227 -18.50 -3.53 19.90
N PHE A 228 -18.42 -2.91 18.73
CA PHE A 228 -18.86 -1.54 18.51
C PHE A 228 -20.31 -1.49 18.02
N VAL A 229 -21.27 -1.92 18.86
CA VAL A 229 -22.67 -1.51 18.71
C VAL A 229 -23.31 -1.41 20.10
N SER A 230 -23.45 -0.20 20.61
CA SER A 230 -24.56 0.15 21.51
C SER A 230 -25.36 1.24 20.83
N SER A 231 -26.56 0.90 20.40
CA SER A 231 -27.57 1.83 19.89
C SER A 231 -27.98 2.78 21.02
N GLN A 232 -27.50 4.02 20.99
CA GLN A 232 -28.24 5.14 21.55
C GLN A 232 -28.85 5.89 20.37
N ASN A 233 -30.14 5.62 20.15
CA ASN A 233 -31.16 6.34 19.38
C ASN A 233 -32.12 5.31 18.78
N ALA A 234 -33.09 4.91 19.59
CA ALA A 234 -34.19 4.04 19.21
C ALA A 234 -35.30 4.89 18.56
N GLU A 235 -35.07 5.41 17.35
CA GLU A 235 -36.14 5.94 16.49
C GLU A 235 -35.99 5.62 14.98
N ASP A 236 -34.88 5.02 14.52
CA ASP A 236 -34.70 4.63 13.09
C ASP A 236 -34.76 3.11 12.86
N SER A 237 -35.70 2.41 13.50
CA SER A 237 -35.90 0.97 13.30
C SER A 237 -36.96 0.69 12.23
N HIS A 238 -36.66 0.97 10.96
CA HIS A 238 -37.30 0.32 9.80
C HIS A 238 -36.51 0.59 8.51
N VAL A 239 -35.32 0.01 8.34
CA VAL A 239 -34.83 -0.41 7.01
C VAL A 239 -33.93 -1.63 7.18
N GLU A 240 -34.38 -2.73 6.60
CA GLU A 240 -33.72 -4.03 6.49
C GLU A 240 -32.40 -3.90 5.69
N THR A 241 -31.32 -4.40 6.28
CA THR A 241 -30.13 -4.83 5.51
C THR A 241 -30.48 -6.06 4.67
N PRO A 242 -30.00 -6.17 3.42
CA PRO A 242 -30.10 -7.41 2.65
C PRO A 242 -29.48 -8.57 3.45
N SER A 243 -30.31 -9.58 3.65
CA SER A 243 -30.11 -10.78 4.46
C SER A 243 -28.80 -11.51 4.19
N GLY A 244 -28.03 -11.82 5.25
CA GLY A 244 -26.95 -12.81 5.15
C GLY A 244 -25.91 -12.86 6.27
N TYR A 245 -25.90 -11.93 7.24
CA TYR A 245 -24.93 -11.97 8.34
C TYR A 245 -25.59 -12.17 9.70
N ASP A 246 -25.20 -13.27 10.32
CA ASP A 246 -25.74 -13.84 11.55
C ASP A 246 -25.65 -12.86 12.74
N SER A 247 -26.81 -12.63 13.36
CA SER A 247 -27.01 -11.66 14.43
C SER A 247 -26.71 -12.29 15.78
N SER A 248 -25.47 -12.18 16.28
CA SER A 248 -25.12 -12.69 17.61
C SER A 248 -24.16 -11.80 18.40
N PHE A 249 -24.49 -10.52 18.63
CA PHE A 249 -23.72 -9.68 19.56
C PHE A 249 -24.59 -8.62 20.26
N LEU A 250 -25.21 -8.96 21.39
CA LEU A 250 -25.78 -7.98 22.32
C LEU A 250 -25.46 -8.36 23.78
N THR A 251 -25.30 -7.32 24.62
CA THR A 251 -24.93 -7.26 26.06
C THR A 251 -23.41 -7.29 26.34
N SER A 252 -22.80 -6.41 27.16
CA SER A 252 -23.24 -5.62 28.32
C SER A 252 -22.49 -4.27 28.47
N THR A 253 -22.87 -3.54 29.53
CA THR A 253 -22.74 -2.14 30.00
C THR A 253 -21.37 -1.41 29.99
N PRO A 254 -21.37 -0.06 30.14
CA PRO A 254 -20.18 0.78 29.99
C PRO A 254 -19.36 0.88 31.28
N ALA A 255 -18.10 0.44 31.23
CA ALA A 255 -17.10 0.77 32.25
C ALA A 255 -16.31 2.01 31.80
N THR A 256 -16.37 3.01 32.69
CA THR A 256 -15.53 4.18 32.92
C THR A 256 -14.16 4.25 32.23
N ARG A 257 -13.77 5.50 31.91
CA ARG A 257 -12.43 5.96 31.52
C ARG A 257 -11.33 5.29 32.36
N ASP A 258 -10.64 4.33 31.76
CA ASP A 258 -9.31 3.94 32.20
C ASP A 258 -8.26 4.73 31.41
N SER A 259 -7.83 5.83 32.01
CA SER A 259 -6.51 6.40 31.82
C SER A 259 -5.48 5.43 32.43
N ASN A 260 -4.84 4.59 31.60
CA ASN A 260 -3.52 3.97 31.79
C ASN A 260 -3.40 2.67 30.98
N THR A 261 -3.21 2.78 29.67
CA THR A 261 -2.58 1.71 28.90
C THR A 261 -1.89 2.30 27.67
N GLU A 262 -0.83 3.06 27.91
CA GLU A 262 0.26 3.17 26.94
C GLU A 262 0.80 1.76 26.69
N SER A 263 0.24 1.10 25.67
CA SER A 263 0.70 -0.22 25.25
C SER A 263 1.94 0.00 24.38
N THR A 264 3.09 -0.02 25.03
CA THR A 264 4.45 0.02 24.49
C THR A 264 4.65 -1.01 23.37
N THR A 265 4.24 -0.69 22.14
CA THR A 265 4.40 -1.61 21.00
C THR A 265 4.57 -0.88 19.65
N SER A 266 4.94 0.40 19.64
CA SER A 266 5.58 0.94 18.44
C SER A 266 7.00 0.41 18.40
N ILE A 267 7.34 -0.47 17.46
CA ILE A 267 8.75 -0.74 17.19
C ILE A 267 9.30 0.53 16.58
N ARG A 268 10.03 1.29 17.40
CA ARG A 268 10.96 2.26 16.89
C ARG A 268 12.00 1.45 16.14
N PRO A 269 12.11 1.60 14.82
CA PRO A 269 13.09 0.83 14.08
C PRO A 269 14.52 1.30 14.40
N PHE A 270 14.72 2.29 15.27
CA PHE A 270 16.02 2.90 15.56
C PHE A 270 16.19 3.18 17.05
N ASP A 271 17.37 2.84 17.58
CA ASP A 271 17.72 2.98 19.01
C ASP A 271 18.09 4.42 19.41
N SER A 272 18.10 5.37 18.47
CA SER A 272 18.48 6.77 18.71
C SER A 272 17.30 7.67 19.07
N LYS A 273 17.55 8.64 19.96
CA LYS A 273 16.56 9.67 20.39
C LYS A 273 16.11 10.59 19.24
N HIS A 274 16.98 10.76 18.25
CA HIS A 274 16.71 11.44 16.97
C HIS A 274 17.02 10.47 15.85
N TRP A 275 16.08 10.25 14.95
CA TRP A 275 16.24 9.32 13.84
C TRP A 275 15.58 9.87 12.59
N GLU A 276 16.26 9.63 11.48
CA GLU A 276 15.89 10.06 10.15
C GLU A 276 15.50 8.82 9.35
N VAL A 277 14.36 8.87 8.68
CA VAL A 277 13.90 7.74 7.87
C VAL A 277 13.14 8.21 6.64
N GLU A 278 13.20 7.37 5.63
CA GLU A 278 12.39 7.45 4.43
C GLU A 278 11.67 6.10 4.23
N TYR A 279 10.35 6.14 4.02
CA TYR A 279 9.56 4.97 3.66
C TYR A 279 9.05 5.07 2.24
N PHE A 280 8.99 3.92 1.58
CA PHE A 280 8.50 3.79 0.22
C PHE A 280 7.44 2.69 0.20
N VAL A 281 6.19 3.01 -0.12
CA VAL A 281 5.15 1.98 -0.31
C VAL A 281 4.96 1.79 -1.80
N ALA A 282 5.08 0.56 -2.29
CA ALA A 282 4.88 0.29 -3.71
C ALA A 282 4.16 -1.03 -3.96
N SER A 283 3.44 -1.11 -5.07
CA SER A 283 2.87 -2.37 -5.56
C SER A 283 3.89 -3.26 -6.29
N ASP A 284 5.07 -2.74 -6.59
CA ASP A 284 6.16 -3.45 -7.27
C ASP A 284 7.53 -3.01 -6.73
N ALA A 285 8.45 -3.96 -6.54
CA ALA A 285 9.79 -3.71 -6.01
C ALA A 285 10.67 -2.84 -6.93
N SER A 286 10.41 -2.81 -8.23
CA SER A 286 11.12 -1.96 -9.21
C SER A 286 11.05 -0.47 -8.91
N ALA A 287 9.99 0.00 -8.24
CA ALA A 287 9.87 1.39 -7.82
C ALA A 287 10.67 1.70 -6.54
N ILE A 288 11.10 0.69 -5.78
CA ILE A 288 11.79 0.85 -4.49
C ILE A 288 13.29 0.61 -4.61
N VAL A 289 13.72 -0.29 -5.50
CA VAL A 289 15.11 -0.79 -5.58
C VAL A 289 16.17 0.31 -5.78
N GLU A 290 15.81 1.45 -6.40
CA GLU A 290 16.72 2.59 -6.58
C GLU A 290 16.96 3.38 -5.29
N HIS A 291 16.09 3.21 -4.28
CA HIS A 291 16.16 3.90 -3.01
C HIS A 291 16.67 3.01 -1.88
N THR A 292 16.20 1.76 -1.81
CA THR A 292 16.60 0.81 -0.77
C THR A 292 16.39 -0.63 -1.23
N LYS A 293 17.21 -1.54 -0.69
CA LYS A 293 17.04 -3.00 -0.84
C LYS A 293 16.27 -3.62 0.31
N GLN A 294 16.08 -2.91 1.42
CA GLN A 294 15.39 -3.41 2.60
C GLN A 294 13.88 -3.20 2.43
N VAL A 295 13.14 -4.30 2.32
CA VAL A 295 11.69 -4.28 2.08
C VAL A 295 10.94 -5.23 2.99
N ILE A 296 9.71 -4.86 3.33
CA ILE A 296 8.75 -5.72 4.00
C ILE A 296 7.61 -6.01 3.02
N PHE A 297 7.39 -7.28 2.70
CA PHE A 297 6.22 -7.69 1.94
C PHE A 297 5.01 -7.78 2.86
N LEU A 298 3.95 -7.04 2.53
CA LEU A 298 2.70 -7.13 3.26
C LEU A 298 1.94 -8.39 2.85
N GLU A 299 1.26 -9.01 3.81
CA GLU A 299 0.28 -10.06 3.58
C GLU A 299 -1.13 -9.48 3.54
N ASP A 300 -2.09 -10.32 3.17
CA ASP A 300 -3.50 -9.94 3.18
C ASP A 300 -3.96 -9.56 4.60
N ASP A 301 -4.81 -8.53 4.66
CA ASP A 301 -5.33 -7.88 5.88
C ASP A 301 -4.27 -7.26 6.80
N ASP A 302 -3.02 -7.15 6.36
CA ASP A 302 -2.04 -6.30 7.04
C ASP A 302 -2.39 -4.82 6.83
N VAL A 303 -2.27 -4.04 7.89
CA VAL A 303 -2.38 -2.59 7.90
C VAL A 303 -1.06 -2.03 8.40
N ALA A 304 -0.20 -1.65 7.45
CA ALA A 304 1.02 -0.92 7.72
C ALA A 304 0.67 0.54 8.03
N PHE A 305 1.15 1.04 9.16
CA PHE A 305 0.87 2.38 9.66
C PHE A 305 2.18 3.07 10.06
N VAL A 306 2.43 4.23 9.45
CA VAL A 306 3.55 5.11 9.78
C VAL A 306 3.03 6.33 10.52
N GLU A 307 3.47 6.51 11.75
CA GLU A 307 3.15 7.64 12.64
C GLU A 307 4.40 8.02 13.44
N ASP A 308 4.69 9.32 13.52
CA ASP A 308 5.89 9.85 14.19
C ASP A 308 7.17 9.14 13.75
N GLY A 309 7.27 8.89 12.44
CA GLY A 309 8.34 8.15 11.80
C GLY A 309 8.23 6.64 12.01
N SER A 310 7.56 6.15 13.04
CA SER A 310 7.54 4.73 13.40
C SER A 310 6.63 3.90 12.51
N LEU A 311 7.15 2.80 11.93
CA LEU A 311 6.36 1.83 11.18
C LEU A 311 5.84 0.73 12.11
N SER A 312 4.54 0.48 12.06
CA SER A 312 3.88 -0.61 12.76
C SER A 312 2.95 -1.38 11.82
N ILE A 313 2.78 -2.69 12.05
CA ILE A 313 1.94 -3.55 11.22
C ILE A 313 0.82 -4.11 12.10
N HIS A 314 -0.42 -3.96 11.66
CA HIS A 314 -1.60 -4.35 12.42
C HIS A 314 -2.49 -5.28 11.62
N ARG A 315 -3.29 -6.09 12.32
CA ARG A 315 -4.32 -6.96 11.73
C ARG A 315 -5.54 -7.01 12.65
N ILE A 316 -6.74 -7.03 12.07
CA ILE A 316 -7.99 -7.03 12.84
C ILE A 316 -8.30 -8.42 13.39
N LYS A 317 -8.21 -9.45 12.55
CA LYS A 317 -8.52 -10.83 12.91
C LYS A 317 -7.25 -11.57 13.30
N ARG A 318 -7.27 -12.26 14.44
CA ARG A 318 -6.29 -13.31 14.70
C ARG A 318 -6.58 -14.48 13.77
N GLY A 319 -5.56 -15.02 13.12
CA GLY A 319 -5.68 -16.30 12.43
C GLY A 319 -6.08 -17.40 13.42
N SER A 320 -6.54 -18.55 12.91
CA SER A 320 -6.88 -19.73 13.74
C SER A 320 -5.72 -20.17 14.66
N ASN A 321 -4.49 -19.79 14.32
CA ASN A 321 -3.31 -20.04 15.13
C ASN A 321 -2.99 -18.80 15.96
N ASN A 322 -3.00 -18.95 17.29
CA ASN A 322 -2.66 -17.91 18.26
C ASN A 322 -1.14 -17.63 18.34
N SER A 323 -0.39 -17.93 17.28
CA SER A 323 1.06 -17.71 17.21
C SER A 323 1.35 -16.24 16.92
N PRO A 324 2.37 -15.64 17.58
CA PRO A 324 2.86 -14.31 17.22
C PRO A 324 3.21 -14.29 15.72
N GLN A 325 2.63 -13.34 14.99
CA GLN A 325 2.94 -13.14 13.58
C GLN A 325 3.97 -12.02 13.48
N THR A 326 4.97 -12.21 12.63
CA THR A 326 6.00 -11.21 12.32
C THR A 326 6.13 -11.04 10.82
N ARG A 327 6.69 -9.90 10.41
CA ARG A 327 7.11 -9.63 9.04
C ARG A 327 8.61 -9.38 9.03
N GLU A 328 9.31 -10.19 8.26
CA GLU A 328 10.75 -10.07 8.10
C GLU A 328 11.09 -8.96 7.10
N VAL A 329 12.12 -8.18 7.42
CA VAL A 329 12.77 -7.26 6.49
C VAL A 329 13.65 -8.09 5.56
N GLN A 330 13.23 -8.20 4.30
CA GLN A 330 13.93 -8.93 3.28
C GLN A 330 14.86 -8.00 2.50
N ASN A 331 16.01 -8.51 2.09
CA ASN A 331 16.89 -7.81 1.15
C ASN A 331 16.57 -8.22 -0.28
N LEU A 332 16.21 -7.24 -1.11
CA LEU A 332 16.04 -7.43 -2.54
C LEU A 332 17.36 -7.84 -3.19
N THR A 333 17.36 -8.99 -3.85
CA THR A 333 18.49 -9.46 -4.68
C THR A 333 18.54 -8.76 -6.03
N MET A 334 17.46 -8.07 -6.41
CA MET A 334 17.38 -7.37 -7.69
C MET A 334 18.36 -6.21 -7.74
N GLU A 335 19.08 -6.09 -8.85
CA GLU A 335 19.96 -4.96 -9.10
C GLU A 335 19.28 -3.93 -10.00
N LEU A 336 19.58 -2.65 -9.78
CA LEU A 336 19.01 -1.56 -10.57
C LEU A 336 19.26 -1.74 -12.08
N GLN A 337 20.40 -2.31 -12.47
CA GLN A 337 20.75 -2.58 -13.86
C GLN A 337 19.77 -3.54 -14.54
N GLN A 338 19.20 -4.49 -13.80
CA GLN A 338 18.27 -5.49 -14.34
C GLN A 338 16.95 -4.86 -14.81
N ILE A 339 16.54 -3.74 -14.19
CA ILE A 339 15.31 -3.01 -14.53
C ILE A 339 15.56 -1.77 -15.40
N MET A 340 16.79 -1.55 -15.84
CA MET A 340 17.19 -0.47 -16.74
C MET A 340 17.24 -0.99 -18.18
N MET A 341 17.01 -0.12 -19.18
CA MET A 341 17.20 -0.52 -20.59
C MET A 341 18.67 -0.71 -20.98
N GLY A 342 19.61 -0.13 -20.23
CA GLY A 342 21.04 -0.19 -20.54
C GLY A 342 21.34 0.36 -21.94
N ASN A 343 22.06 -0.40 -22.75
CA ASN A 343 22.44 -0.02 -24.11
C ASN A 343 21.37 -0.36 -25.18
N PHE A 344 20.20 -0.87 -24.78
CA PHE A 344 19.15 -1.28 -25.70
C PHE A 344 18.13 -0.16 -25.94
N LYS A 345 17.48 -0.18 -27.12
CA LYS A 345 16.47 0.83 -27.49
C LYS A 345 15.12 0.61 -26.81
N THR A 346 14.79 -0.65 -26.50
CA THR A 346 13.53 -1.05 -25.86
C THR A 346 13.77 -2.20 -24.88
N PHE A 347 12.90 -2.32 -23.86
CA PHE A 347 12.94 -3.47 -22.93
C PHE A 347 12.75 -4.81 -23.65
N MET A 348 11.84 -4.87 -24.63
CA MET A 348 11.64 -6.09 -25.44
C MET A 348 12.94 -6.53 -26.12
N GLN A 349 13.72 -5.60 -26.65
CA GLN A 349 15.01 -5.91 -27.25
C GLN A 349 15.99 -6.44 -26.18
N LYS A 350 16.12 -5.74 -25.04
CA LYS A 350 16.97 -6.18 -23.92
C LYS A 350 16.62 -7.61 -23.49
N GLU A 351 15.36 -7.89 -23.20
CA GLU A 351 14.89 -9.20 -22.71
C GLU A 351 15.13 -10.33 -23.71
N ILE A 352 15.00 -10.07 -25.02
CA ILE A 352 15.34 -11.05 -26.07
C ILE A 352 16.84 -11.33 -26.08
N PHE A 353 17.69 -10.31 -25.99
CA PHE A 353 19.14 -10.46 -26.05
C PHE A 353 19.73 -11.04 -24.76
N GLU A 354 19.07 -10.86 -23.62
CA GLU A 354 19.46 -11.42 -22.31
C GLU A 354 18.97 -12.86 -22.11
N GLN A 355 18.26 -13.47 -23.07
CA GLN A 355 17.82 -14.87 -22.97
C GLN A 355 18.96 -15.86 -22.67
N PRO A 356 20.16 -15.78 -23.29
CA PRO A 356 21.25 -16.70 -22.97
C PRO A 356 21.64 -16.66 -21.49
N GLU A 357 21.77 -15.46 -20.91
CA GLU A 357 22.07 -15.30 -19.49
C GLU A 357 20.91 -15.75 -18.61
N SER A 358 19.67 -15.45 -19.02
CA SER A 358 18.46 -15.85 -18.31
C SER A 358 18.32 -17.37 -18.21
N VAL A 359 18.68 -18.09 -19.28
CA VAL A 359 18.73 -19.56 -19.31
C VAL A 359 19.80 -20.08 -18.33
N VAL A 360 21.01 -19.50 -18.34
CA VAL A 360 22.07 -19.86 -17.39
C VAL A 360 21.64 -19.62 -15.94
N ASN A 361 21.04 -18.47 -15.65
CA ASN A 361 20.54 -18.13 -14.32
C ASN A 361 19.40 -19.06 -13.87
N THR A 362 18.54 -19.49 -14.80
CA THR A 362 17.48 -20.47 -14.53
C THR A 362 18.04 -21.85 -14.16
N MET A 363 19.16 -22.23 -14.77
CA MET A 363 19.85 -23.50 -14.51
C MET A 363 20.80 -23.45 -13.29
N ARG A 364 21.21 -22.26 -12.85
CA ARG A 364 22.18 -22.08 -11.76
C ARG A 364 21.70 -22.77 -10.48
N GLY A 365 22.54 -23.66 -9.95
CA GLY A 365 22.22 -24.46 -8.76
C GLY A 365 21.15 -25.55 -8.97
N ARG A 366 20.61 -25.68 -10.19
CA ARG A 366 19.63 -26.71 -10.56
C ARG A 366 20.18 -27.74 -11.54
N VAL A 367 21.10 -27.37 -12.43
CA VAL A 367 21.79 -28.30 -13.33
C VAL A 367 23.26 -28.32 -12.93
N LEU A 368 23.73 -29.49 -12.47
CA LEU A 368 25.11 -29.68 -12.05
C LEU A 368 26.01 -29.96 -13.28
N PRO A 369 27.32 -29.72 -13.18
CA PRO A 369 28.26 -29.98 -14.28
C PRO A 369 28.28 -31.42 -14.78
N ASP A 370 27.81 -32.38 -13.97
CA ASP A 370 27.71 -33.80 -14.32
C ASP A 370 26.36 -34.19 -14.96
N GLY A 371 25.52 -33.20 -15.31
CA GLY A 371 24.22 -33.40 -15.95
C GLY A 371 23.09 -33.74 -14.99
N ARG A 372 23.33 -33.83 -13.67
CA ARG A 372 22.27 -34.08 -12.69
C ARG A 372 21.43 -32.84 -12.43
N VAL A 373 20.11 -33.05 -12.30
CA VAL A 373 19.15 -31.99 -11.99
C VAL A 373 18.76 -32.01 -10.52
N VAL A 374 18.89 -30.88 -9.83
CA VAL A 374 18.52 -30.68 -8.43
C VAL A 374 17.20 -29.91 -8.36
N LEU A 375 16.13 -30.63 -8.01
CA LEU A 375 14.79 -30.08 -7.79
C LEU A 375 14.63 -29.65 -6.31
N GLY A 376 15.19 -28.50 -5.96
CA GLY A 376 15.25 -28.01 -4.58
C GLY A 376 13.89 -27.95 -3.86
N GLY A 377 12.82 -27.57 -4.55
CA GLY A 377 11.47 -27.46 -3.97
C GLY A 377 10.77 -28.81 -3.70
N ILE A 378 11.23 -29.89 -4.32
CA ILE A 378 10.64 -31.24 -4.17
C ILE A 378 11.41 -32.08 -3.14
N LYS A 379 12.66 -31.68 -2.82
CA LYS A 379 13.53 -32.40 -1.87
C LYS A 379 12.91 -32.57 -0.47
N VAL A 380 12.09 -31.61 -0.06
CA VAL A 380 11.34 -31.61 1.21
C VAL A 380 10.21 -32.66 1.20
N PHE A 381 9.59 -32.90 0.05
CA PHE A 381 8.50 -33.87 -0.12
C PHE A 381 8.99 -35.30 -0.43
N THR A 382 10.16 -35.44 -1.05
CA THR A 382 10.75 -36.76 -1.33
C THR A 382 11.28 -37.46 -0.08
N SER A 383 11.58 -36.71 0.98
CA SER A 383 12.16 -37.25 2.21
C SER A 383 11.12 -37.86 3.17
N SER A 384 9.82 -37.66 2.94
CA SER A 384 8.77 -38.04 3.89
C SER A 384 7.72 -39.06 3.41
N HIS A 385 7.57 -39.38 2.12
CA HIS A 385 6.59 -40.43 1.73
C HIS A 385 6.73 -41.12 0.35
N LEU A 386 7.74 -40.80 -0.47
CA LEU A 386 7.75 -41.21 -1.90
C LEU A 386 8.85 -42.18 -2.34
N LEU A 387 9.74 -42.61 -1.44
CA LEU A 387 10.82 -43.55 -1.78
C LEU A 387 10.38 -45.03 -1.82
N SER A 388 9.10 -45.36 -1.58
CA SER A 388 8.60 -46.74 -1.66
C SER A 388 7.83 -47.08 -2.95
N LYS A 389 7.63 -46.13 -3.88
CA LYS A 389 6.76 -46.35 -5.06
C LYS A 389 7.32 -45.94 -6.41
N ILE A 390 8.60 -45.58 -6.52
CA ILE A 390 9.21 -45.31 -7.83
C ILE A 390 10.34 -46.31 -8.06
N ASN A 391 9.98 -47.50 -8.54
CA ASN A 391 10.92 -48.37 -9.26
C ASN A 391 11.18 -47.71 -10.62
N PHE A 392 12.36 -47.12 -10.78
CA PHE A 392 12.91 -46.96 -12.12
C PHE A 392 13.45 -48.33 -12.52
N ASP A 393 12.66 -49.10 -13.27
CA ASP A 393 13.18 -50.23 -14.03
C ASP A 393 14.20 -49.67 -15.03
N SER A 394 15.46 -49.93 -14.75
CA SER A 394 16.55 -49.78 -15.69
C SER A 394 16.31 -50.75 -16.85
N ALA A 395 15.74 -50.27 -17.95
CA ALA A 395 15.79 -50.97 -19.22
C ALA A 395 17.21 -50.85 -19.77
N SER A 396 18.04 -51.84 -19.45
CA SER A 396 19.19 -52.21 -20.26
C SER A 396 18.70 -52.66 -21.63
N GLY A 397 18.96 -51.84 -22.65
CA GLY A 397 18.75 -52.15 -24.05
C GLY A 397 20.03 -51.90 -24.83
N GLN A 398 20.68 -53.03 -25.16
CA GLN A 398 21.82 -53.31 -26.07
C GLN A 398 22.58 -52.17 -26.74
#